data_AF-W7YC31-F1
#
_entry.id   AF-W7YC31-F1
#
_cell.length_a   1.000
_cell.length_b   1.000
_cell.length_c   1.000
_cell.angle_alpha   90.00
_cell.angle_beta   90.00
_cell.angle_gamma   90.00
#
_symmetry.space_group_name_H-M   'P 1'
#
loop_
_entity.id
_entity.type
_entity.pdbx_description
1 polymer ?
#
loop_
_entity_poly.entity_id
_entity_poly.type
_entity_poly.pdbx_seq_one_letter_code
_entity_poly.pdbx_strand_id
1 'polypeptide(L)' 'MEDVKQQSHQTMEWNGTAYEITYYPNKGSHSVKVPKNKHYTISGDNMDGIILTVSD' A
#
# COMPACT_ATOMS: atom_id res chain seq x y z
N MET A 1 1.02 11.69 -1.43
CA MET A 1 1.26 10.96 -0.15
C MET A 1 0.24 11.37 0.90
N GLU A 2 -0.03 12.68 1.07
CA GLU A 2 -1.15 13.19 1.89
C GLU A 2 -2.48 12.49 1.58
N ASP A 3 -2.80 12.31 0.28
CA ASP A 3 -4.09 11.73 -0.15
C ASP A 3 -4.25 10.26 0.26
N VAL A 4 -3.18 9.46 0.21
CA VAL A 4 -3.17 8.05 0.63
C VAL A 4 -3.23 7.92 2.15
N LYS A 5 -2.74 8.93 2.90
CA LYS A 5 -2.92 8.95 4.36
C LYS A 5 -4.36 9.26 4.75
N GLN A 6 -5.06 10.10 3.99
CA GLN A 6 -6.50 10.35 4.18
C GLN A 6 -7.37 9.17 3.74
N GLN A 7 -7.01 8.54 2.63
CA GLN A 7 -7.67 7.37 2.09
C GLN A 7 -6.73 6.18 2.25
N SER A 8 -6.84 5.46 3.37
CA SER A 8 -5.96 4.34 3.74
C SER A 8 -5.85 3.23 2.69
N HIS A 9 -6.69 3.27 1.65
CA HIS A 9 -6.67 2.40 0.49
C HIS A 9 -7.10 3.20 -0.76
N GLN A 10 -6.35 3.04 -1.85
CA GLN A 10 -6.61 3.65 -3.15
C GLN A 10 -6.30 2.68 -4.28
N THR A 11 -7.04 2.82 -5.38
CA THR A 11 -6.76 2.11 -6.64
C THR A 11 -6.41 3.10 -7.73
N MET A 12 -5.38 2.80 -8.52
CA MET A 12 -5.00 3.61 -9.67
C MET A 12 -4.59 2.74 -10.85
N GLU A 13 -4.80 3.24 -12.06
CA GLU A 13 -4.28 2.62 -13.28
C GLU A 13 -3.05 3.39 -13.76
N TRP A 14 -1.96 2.68 -14.02
CA TRP A 14 -0.75 3.25 -14.59
C TRP A 14 -0.19 2.31 -15.65
N ASN A 15 0.02 2.81 -16.87
CA ASN A 15 0.49 2.03 -18.01
C ASN A 15 -0.34 0.75 -18.27
N GLY A 16 -1.66 0.82 -18.11
CA GLY A 16 -2.57 -0.32 -18.30
C GLY A 16 -2.50 -1.41 -17.22
N THR A 17 -1.76 -1.16 -16.12
CA THR A 17 -1.72 -2.02 -14.95
C THR A 17 -2.51 -1.37 -13.82
N ALA A 18 -3.39 -2.14 -13.19
CA ALA A 18 -4.11 -1.72 -11.99
C ALA A 18 -3.22 -1.92 -10.75
N TYR A 19 -3.13 -0.87 -9.93
CA TYR A 19 -2.41 -0.87 -8.68
C TYR A 19 -3.38 -0.62 -7.53
N GLU A 20 -3.25 -1.44 -6.50
CA GLU A 20 -3.92 -1.26 -5.22
C GLU A 20 -2.89 -0.80 -4.19
N ILE A 21 -3.09 0.37 -3.62
CA ILE A 21 -2.16 1.01 -2.69
C ILE A 21 -2.86 1.14 -1.34
N THR A 22 -2.29 0.53 -0.30
CA THR A 22 -2.83 0.57 1.06
C THR A 22 -1.79 1.15 2.02
N TYR A 23 -2.19 2.15 2.80
CA TYR A 23 -1.36 2.74 3.86
C TYR A 23 -1.71 2.13 5.22
N TYR A 24 -0.68 1.70 5.94
CA TYR A 24 -0.80 1.22 7.30
C TYR A 24 -0.02 2.14 8.25
N PRO A 25 -0.69 2.87 9.15
CA PRO A 25 0.01 3.68 10.15
C PRO A 25 0.73 2.78 11.17
N ASN A 26 1.97 3.12 11.50
CA ASN A 26 2.81 2.47 12.48
C ASN A 26 2.37 2.83 13.91
N LYS A 27 1.28 2.20 14.35
CA LYS A 27 0.77 2.27 15.73
C LYS A 27 1.20 1.07 16.58
N GLY A 28 2.39 0.51 16.32
CA GLY A 28 2.90 -0.71 16.96
C GLY A 28 3.05 -1.88 15.98
N SER A 29 3.03 -3.11 16.49
CA SER A 29 3.12 -4.31 15.65
C SER A 29 1.83 -4.56 14.89
N HIS A 30 1.91 -4.63 13.57
CA HIS A 30 0.78 -4.95 12.68
C HIS A 30 1.15 -6.10 11.74
N SER A 31 0.20 -6.98 11.49
CA SER A 31 0.34 -8.02 10.45
C SER A 31 -0.21 -7.48 9.14
N VAL A 32 0.61 -7.50 8.09
CA VAL A 32 0.19 -7.12 6.74
C VAL A 32 -0.20 -8.37 5.97
N LYS A 33 -1.43 -8.42 5.46
CA LYS A 33 -1.87 -9.50 4.58
C LYS A 33 -1.38 -9.18 3.17
N VAL A 34 -0.61 -10.10 2.59
CA VAL A 34 -0.11 -9.99 1.22
C VAL A 34 -0.78 -11.04 0.33
N PRO A 35 -1.04 -10.74 -0.95
CA PRO A 35 -1.64 -11.68 -1.88
C PRO A 35 -0.68 -12.83 -2.22
N LYS A 36 -1.22 -14.04 -2.42
CA LYS A 36 -0.43 -15.25 -2.71
C LYS A 36 0.01 -15.34 -4.19
N ASN A 37 -0.80 -14.82 -5.11
CA ASN A 37 -0.63 -14.99 -6.56
C ASN A 37 -0.60 -13.64 -7.30
N LYS A 38 -0.09 -12.59 -6.66
CA LYS A 38 0.06 -11.26 -7.26
C LYS A 38 1.42 -10.68 -6.88
N HIS A 39 1.90 -9.72 -7.66
CA HIS A 39 3.08 -8.98 -7.31
C HIS A 39 2.75 -7.94 -6.22
N TYR A 40 3.67 -7.75 -5.28
CA TYR A 40 3.53 -6.73 -4.27
C TYR A 40 4.87 -6.12 -3.88
N THR A 41 4.82 -4.87 -3.42
CA THR A 41 5.94 -4.15 -2.81
C THR A 41 5.49 -3.58 -1.48
N ILE A 42 6.33 -3.68 -0.46
CA ILE A 42 6.15 -3.00 0.82
C ILE A 42 7.27 -1.97 0.95
N SER A 43 6.91 -0.72 1.18
CA SER A 43 7.85 0.37 1.41
C SER A 43 7.48 1.15 2.67
N GLY A 44 8.46 1.77 3.32
CA GLY A 44 8.20 2.73 4.37
C GLY A 44 7.87 4.11 3.78
N ASP A 45 7.05 4.89 4.47
CA ASP A 45 6.82 6.29 4.12
C ASP A 45 7.87 7.25 4.72
N ASN A 46 8.80 6.70 5.51
CA ASN A 46 9.85 7.41 6.24
C ASN A 46 9.33 8.42 7.30
N MET A 47 8.08 8.27 7.75
CA MET A 47 7.49 9.08 8.80
C MET A 47 6.85 8.20 9.87
N ASP A 48 5.73 7.57 9.54
CA ASP A 48 4.84 6.97 10.52
C ASP A 48 4.05 5.80 9.97
N GLY A 49 4.43 5.22 8.83
CA GLY A 49 3.71 4.09 8.27
C GLY A 49 4.45 3.33 7.19
N ILE A 50 3.73 2.35 6.65
CA ILE A 50 4.16 1.53 5.52
C ILE A 50 3.10 1.58 4.43
N ILE A 51 3.55 1.41 3.20
CA ILE A 51 2.73 1.39 2.00
C ILE A 51 2.86 0.00 1.40
N LEU A 52 1.72 -0.68 1.23
CA LEU A 52 1.59 -1.90 0.46
C LEU A 52 1.07 -1.52 -0.92
N THR A 53 1.84 -1.81 -1.95
CA THR A 53 1.41 -1.70 -3.35
C THR A 53 1.25 -3.10 -3.92
N VAL A 54 0.08 -3.43 -4.43
CA VAL A 54 -0.24 -4.69 -5.11
C VAL A 54 -0.51 -4.40 -6.58
N SER A 55 0.03 -5.23 -7.46
CA SER A 55 -0.30 -5.24 -8.90
C SER A 55 -0.57 -6.66 -9.36
N ASP A 56 -1.35 -6.80 -10.43
CA ASP A 56 -1.48 -8.09 -11.13
C ASP A 56 -0.15 -8.52 -11.77
#